data_AF-A0A7X8GUI4-F1
#
_entry.id   AF-A0A7X8GUI4-F1
#
_cell.length_a   1.000
_cell.length_b   1.000
_cell.length_c   1.000
_cell.angle_alpha   90.00
_cell.angle_beta   90.00
_cell.angle_gamma   90.00
#
_symmetry.space_group_name_H-M   'P 1'
#
loop_
_entity.id
_entity.type
_entity.pdbx_description
1 polymer ?
#
loop_
_entity_poly.entity_id
_entity_poly.type
_entity_poly.pdbx_seq_one_letter_code
_entity_poly.pdbx_strand_id
1 'polypeptide(L)'
;ADGTARRMAVQEFRVRPLPDPTPFIEYTDANGRPVQFKGGALSKAILMNSQGIEAAIDDGILHVPFQVRSFRTVFFDSMGNAIPEVSDGARFSGRQKEQIRRLSRGSYFYISGVRAAGPDGTEREVAVMEIRVQ
;
A
#
# COMPACT_ATOMS: atom_id res chain seq x y z
N ALA A 1 -21.73 53.57 -21.83
CA ALA A 1 -21.16 52.39 -22.50
C ALA A 1 -21.47 51.23 -21.59
N ASP A 2 -22.58 50.56 -21.86
CA ASP A 2 -23.28 49.77 -20.85
C ASP A 2 -22.92 48.30 -21.00
N GLY A 3 -21.98 47.86 -20.17
CA GLY A 3 -21.60 46.46 -20.05
C GLY A 3 -22.60 45.71 -19.18
N THR A 4 -23.64 45.14 -19.77
CA THR A 4 -24.56 44.26 -19.04
C THR A 4 -23.97 42.85 -18.93
N ALA A 5 -23.70 42.38 -17.71
CA ALA A 5 -23.25 41.02 -17.46
C ALA A 5 -24.32 40.00 -17.90
N ARG A 6 -23.92 39.03 -18.73
CA ARG A 6 -24.80 37.96 -19.21
C ARG A 6 -24.43 36.65 -18.52
N ARG A 7 -25.39 36.02 -17.84
CA ARG A 7 -25.17 34.75 -17.15
C ARG A 7 -24.91 33.65 -18.18
N MET A 8 -23.76 33.00 -18.07
CA MET A 8 -23.41 31.81 -18.86
C MET A 8 -24.12 30.57 -18.31
N ALA A 9 -24.14 29.49 -19.10
CA ALA A 9 -24.75 28.21 -18.72
C ALA A 9 -24.20 27.72 -17.36
N VAL A 10 -25.10 27.23 -16.51
CA VAL A 10 -24.76 26.68 -15.19
C VAL A 10 -24.48 25.20 -15.35
N GLN A 11 -23.31 24.73 -14.90
CA GLN A 11 -22.98 23.33 -14.83
C GLN A 11 -22.89 22.91 -13.36
N GLU A 12 -23.64 21.87 -12.99
CA GLU A 12 -23.59 21.29 -11.67
C GLU A 12 -22.57 20.15 -11.63
N PHE A 13 -21.73 20.14 -10.59
CA PHE A 13 -20.72 19.11 -10.38
C PHE A 13 -21.06 18.30 -9.13
N ARG A 14 -20.81 16.99 -9.19
CA ARG A 14 -20.90 16.11 -8.02
C ARG A 14 -19.53 15.97 -7.38
N VAL A 15 -19.45 16.26 -6.08
CA VAL A 15 -18.25 16.03 -5.27
C VAL A 15 -18.36 14.64 -4.64
N ARG A 16 -17.33 13.81 -4.83
CA ARG A 16 -17.21 12.50 -4.19
C ARG A 16 -15.91 12.44 -3.41
N PRO A 17 -15.86 11.74 -2.26
CA PRO A 17 -14.59 11.46 -1.60
C PRO A 17 -13.70 10.61 -2.50
N LEU A 18 -12.39 10.78 -2.35
CA LEU A 18 -11.41 9.88 -2.97
C LEU A 18 -11.68 8.44 -2.51
N PRO A 19 -11.55 7.42 -3.38
CA PRO A 19 -11.62 6.02 -2.97
C PRO A 19 -10.48 5.68 -2.02
N ASP A 20 -10.56 4.53 -1.36
CA ASP A 20 -9.47 4.07 -0.52
C ASP A 20 -8.28 3.62 -1.39
N PRO A 21 -7.03 3.92 -0.97
CA PRO A 21 -5.85 3.54 -1.72
C PRO A 21 -5.58 2.04 -1.59
N THR A 22 -4.80 1.50 -2.52
CA THR A 22 -4.29 0.12 -2.47
C THR A 22 -2.86 0.13 -1.94
N PRO A 23 -2.54 -0.70 -0.93
CA PRO A 23 -1.15 -0.84 -0.50
C PRO A 23 -0.35 -1.68 -1.51
N PHE A 24 0.92 -1.36 -1.67
CA PHE A 24 1.84 -2.10 -2.52
C PHE A 24 3.26 -2.08 -1.98
N ILE A 25 4.07 -3.00 -2.48
CA ILE A 25 5.52 -2.99 -2.35
C ILE A 25 6.10 -2.52 -3.68
N GLU A 26 6.86 -1.43 -3.69
CA GLU A 26 7.65 -1.04 -4.86
C GLU A 26 8.99 -1.78 -4.88
N TYR A 27 9.33 -2.33 -6.05
CA TYR A 27 10.65 -2.89 -6.29
C TYR A 27 11.05 -2.76 -7.76
N THR A 28 12.34 -2.89 -8.03
CA THR A 28 12.88 -2.89 -9.40
C THR A 28 12.94 -4.32 -9.94
N ASP A 29 12.34 -4.55 -11.10
CA ASP A 29 12.38 -5.86 -11.77
C ASP A 29 13.75 -6.16 -12.40
N ALA A 30 13.89 -7.36 -12.98
CA ALA A 30 15.12 -7.79 -13.64
C ALA A 30 15.54 -6.92 -14.84
N ASN A 31 14.61 -6.12 -15.40
CA ASN A 31 14.85 -5.22 -16.51
C ASN A 31 15.10 -3.78 -16.06
N GLY A 32 15.20 -3.52 -14.75
CA GLY A 32 15.41 -2.18 -14.20
C GLY A 32 14.14 -1.34 -14.09
N ARG A 33 12.94 -1.90 -14.27
CA ARG A 33 11.67 -1.17 -14.24
C ARG A 33 11.07 -1.18 -12.83
N PRO A 34 10.52 -0.06 -12.33
CA PRO A 34 9.76 -0.05 -11.09
C PRO A 34 8.45 -0.82 -11.28
N VAL A 35 8.14 -1.67 -10.31
CA VAL A 35 6.92 -2.50 -10.28
C VAL A 35 6.23 -2.32 -8.94
N GLN A 36 4.91 -2.10 -8.98
CA GLN A 36 4.05 -2.08 -7.80
C GLN A 36 3.45 -3.47 -7.57
N PHE A 37 3.93 -4.17 -6.55
CA PHE A 37 3.39 -5.46 -6.15
C PHE A 37 2.21 -5.27 -5.18
N LYS A 38 1.02 -5.66 -5.61
CA LYS A 38 -0.25 -5.51 -4.85
C LYS A 38 -0.70 -6.81 -4.15
N GLY A 39 0.13 -7.86 -4.17
CA GLY A 39 -0.16 -9.17 -3.56
C GLY A 39 0.13 -10.37 -4.47
N GLY A 40 0.15 -11.57 -3.89
CA GLY A 40 0.43 -12.83 -4.60
C GLY A 40 1.83 -13.39 -4.30
N ALA A 41 2.48 -14.01 -5.30
CA ALA A 41 3.78 -14.64 -5.11
C ALA A 41 4.93 -13.64 -5.34
N LEU A 42 5.84 -13.53 -4.38
CA LEU A 42 7.02 -12.66 -4.49
C LEU A 42 8.27 -13.35 -3.93
N SER A 43 9.42 -13.16 -4.59
CA SER A 43 10.65 -13.80 -4.16
C SER A 43 11.10 -13.28 -2.80
N LYS A 44 11.65 -14.17 -1.97
CA LYS A 44 12.22 -13.75 -0.67
C LYS A 44 13.26 -12.64 -0.84
N ALA A 45 14.09 -12.71 -1.88
CA ALA A 45 15.13 -11.71 -2.14
C ALA A 45 14.54 -10.30 -2.33
N ILE A 46 13.46 -10.17 -3.10
CA ILE A 46 12.76 -8.89 -3.27
C ILE A 46 12.21 -8.43 -1.92
N LEU A 47 11.48 -9.28 -1.19
CA LEU A 47 10.93 -8.94 0.12
C LEU A 47 12.00 -8.46 1.12
N MET A 48 13.20 -9.06 1.07
CA MET A 48 14.32 -8.65 1.93
C MET A 48 14.94 -7.31 1.51
N ASN A 49 14.87 -6.95 0.24
CA ASN A 49 15.38 -5.68 -0.29
C ASN A 49 14.36 -4.53 -0.25
N SER A 50 13.06 -4.83 -0.22
CA SER A 50 11.99 -3.82 -0.14
C SER A 50 12.07 -3.00 1.15
N GLN A 51 11.94 -1.68 1.07
CA GLN A 51 12.07 -0.83 2.26
C GLN A 51 10.83 -0.87 3.16
N GLY A 52 9.64 -0.97 2.57
CA GLY A 52 8.40 -0.77 3.29
C GLY A 52 7.17 -0.99 2.43
N ILE A 53 6.07 -0.39 2.87
CA ILE A 53 4.78 -0.41 2.20
C ILE A 53 4.45 1.01 1.76
N GLU A 54 3.97 1.12 0.54
CA GLU A 54 3.44 2.34 -0.04
C GLU A 54 1.94 2.16 -0.32
N ALA A 55 1.23 3.26 -0.53
CA ALA A 55 -0.19 3.23 -0.83
C ALA A 55 -0.53 4.32 -1.84
N ALA A 56 -1.34 3.98 -2.84
CA ALA A 56 -1.82 4.94 -3.82
C ALA A 56 -3.20 4.52 -4.35
N ILE A 57 -3.93 5.49 -4.86
CA ILE A 57 -5.03 5.22 -5.79
C ILE A 57 -4.42 5.16 -7.18
N ASP A 58 -4.73 4.08 -7.90
CA ASP A 58 -4.31 3.84 -9.27
C ASP A 58 -5.50 3.25 -10.02
N ASP A 59 -6.26 4.12 -10.67
CA ASP A 59 -7.43 3.78 -11.49
C ASP A 59 -7.11 3.81 -13.00
N GLY A 60 -5.83 3.88 -13.36
CA GLY A 60 -5.34 3.99 -14.74
C GLY A 60 -5.38 5.40 -15.34
N ILE A 61 -5.89 6.40 -14.60
CA ILE A 61 -5.96 7.80 -15.05
C ILE A 61 -5.35 8.75 -14.00
N LEU A 62 -5.58 8.48 -12.72
CA LEU A 62 -5.12 9.25 -11.57
C LEU A 62 -4.16 8.41 -10.74
N HIS A 63 -2.94 8.91 -10.55
CA HIS A 63 -2.01 8.41 -9.55
C HIS A 63 -2.01 9.37 -8.36
N VAL A 64 -2.70 9.00 -7.28
CA VAL A 64 -2.78 9.82 -6.06
C VAL A 64 -2.03 9.10 -4.94
N PRO A 65 -0.84 9.59 -4.53
CA PRO A 65 -0.06 8.95 -3.48
C PRO A 65 -0.67 9.20 -2.10
N PHE A 66 -0.57 8.19 -1.25
CA PHE A 66 -0.94 8.26 0.16
C PHE A 66 0.30 8.02 1.02
N GLN A 67 0.41 8.75 2.13
CA GLN A 67 1.51 8.59 3.07
C GLN A 67 1.17 7.48 4.08
N VAL A 68 1.83 6.33 3.97
CA VAL A 68 1.72 5.26 4.96
C VAL A 68 2.32 5.72 6.29
N ARG A 69 1.56 5.56 7.38
CA ARG A 69 1.93 5.92 8.74
C ARG A 69 2.38 4.72 9.54
N SER A 70 1.68 3.60 9.41
CA SER A 70 2.03 2.35 10.08
C SER A 70 1.40 1.17 9.36
N PHE A 71 1.93 -0.02 9.61
CA PHE A 71 1.32 -1.28 9.23
C PHE A 71 1.81 -2.38 10.19
N ARG A 72 1.24 -3.58 10.05
CA ARG A 72 1.75 -4.79 10.69
C ARG A 72 1.83 -5.92 9.68
N THR A 73 2.78 -6.80 9.90
CA THR A 73 2.86 -8.09 9.22
C THR A 73 2.27 -9.13 10.14
N VAL A 74 1.49 -10.07 9.61
CA VAL A 74 0.96 -11.22 10.36
C VAL A 74 1.57 -12.48 9.76
N PHE A 75 2.43 -13.14 10.54
CA PHE A 75 3.05 -14.43 10.22
C PHE A 75 2.33 -15.55 10.97
N PHE A 76 2.65 -16.80 10.63
CA PHE A 76 2.14 -17.98 11.31
C PHE A 76 3.29 -18.89 11.73
N ASP A 77 3.25 -19.38 12.96
CA ASP A 77 4.18 -20.42 13.42
C ASP A 77 3.72 -21.82 12.96
N SER A 78 4.51 -22.85 13.28
CA SER A 78 4.20 -24.23 12.95
C SER A 78 2.97 -24.79 13.69
N MET A 79 2.50 -24.13 14.74
CA MET A 79 1.29 -24.48 15.48
C MET A 79 0.05 -23.74 14.95
N GLY A 80 0.21 -22.85 13.97
CA GLY A 80 -0.87 -22.06 13.37
C GLY A 80 -1.20 -20.77 14.15
N ASN A 81 -0.40 -20.39 15.15
CA ASN A 81 -0.63 -19.14 15.87
C ASN A 81 -0.19 -17.94 15.02
N ALA A 82 -1.01 -16.89 15.03
CA ALA A 82 -0.69 -15.63 14.37
C ALA A 82 0.35 -14.85 15.20
N ILE A 83 1.42 -14.42 14.53
CA ILE A 83 2.49 -13.59 15.10
C ILE A 83 2.43 -12.22 14.42
N PRO A 84 1.77 -11.22 15.04
CA PRO A 84 1.76 -9.85 14.53
C PRO A 84 3.07 -9.14 14.89
N GLU A 85 3.68 -8.49 13.90
CA GLU A 85 4.87 -7.66 14.07
C GLU A 85 4.62 -6.27 13.50
N VAL A 86 4.90 -5.22 14.29
CA VAL A 86 4.63 -3.82 13.95
C VAL A 86 5.76 -3.24 13.09
N SER A 87 5.41 -2.34 12.18
CA SER A 87 6.33 -1.64 11.29
C SER A 87 7.12 -0.53 11.99
N ASP A 88 8.15 -0.03 11.31
CA ASP A 88 8.82 1.23 11.62
C ASP A 88 8.26 2.33 10.72
N GLY A 89 7.10 2.87 11.09
CA GLY A 89 6.35 3.78 10.24
C GLY A 89 5.91 3.13 8.93
N ALA A 90 6.29 3.73 7.79
CA ALA A 90 6.09 3.15 6.46
C ALA A 90 7.09 2.03 6.11
N ARG A 91 8.13 1.81 6.92
CA ARG A 91 9.22 0.87 6.65
C ARG A 91 9.03 -0.44 7.39
N PHE A 92 9.59 -1.52 6.86
CA PHE A 92 9.67 -2.77 7.60
C PHE A 92 10.57 -2.61 8.84
N SER A 93 10.11 -3.08 10.00
CA SER A 93 10.95 -3.14 11.18
C SER A 93 11.95 -4.30 11.11
N GLY A 94 13.00 -4.25 11.95
CA GLY A 94 13.98 -5.33 12.03
C GLY A 94 13.35 -6.68 12.38
N ARG A 95 12.34 -6.69 13.25
CA ARG A 95 11.59 -7.91 13.62
C ARG A 95 10.82 -8.49 12.43
N GLN A 96 10.17 -7.64 11.65
CA GLN A 96 9.48 -8.07 10.43
C GLN A 96 10.46 -8.67 9.42
N LYS A 97 11.61 -8.03 9.19
CA LYS A 97 12.66 -8.55 8.31
C LYS A 97 13.22 -9.89 8.78
N GLU A 98 13.39 -10.07 10.09
CA GLU A 98 13.82 -11.34 10.65
C GLU A 98 12.79 -12.46 10.45
N GLN A 99 11.49 -12.16 10.63
CA GLN A 99 10.43 -13.13 10.33
C GLN A 99 10.42 -13.49 8.84
N ILE A 100 10.45 -12.51 7.93
CA ILE A 100 10.50 -12.73 6.47
C ILE A 100 11.70 -13.61 6.09
N ARG A 101 12.87 -13.38 6.70
CA ARG A 101 14.08 -14.16 6.46
C ARG A 101 13.87 -15.66 6.76
N ARG A 102 13.13 -15.97 7.83
CA ARG A 102 12.85 -17.34 8.31
C ARG A 102 11.79 -18.08 7.51
N LEU A 103 10.91 -17.38 6.80
CA LEU A 103 9.84 -18.00 6.02
C LEU A 103 10.39 -18.98 4.97
N SER A 104 9.78 -20.15 4.84
CA SER A 104 10.13 -21.08 3.77
C SER A 104 9.43 -20.67 2.47
N ARG A 105 9.91 -21.22 1.35
CA ARG A 105 9.21 -21.08 0.07
C ARG A 105 7.81 -21.69 0.18
N GLY A 106 6.81 -20.98 -0.30
CA GLY A 106 5.40 -21.34 -0.20
C GLY A 106 4.71 -20.85 1.06
N SER A 107 5.44 -20.32 2.06
CA SER A 107 4.81 -19.69 3.23
C SER A 107 3.99 -18.46 2.84
N TYR A 108 2.91 -18.24 3.58
CA TYR A 108 2.08 -17.05 3.46
C TYR A 108 2.28 -16.14 4.66
N PHE A 109 2.19 -14.85 4.43
CA PHE A 109 2.03 -13.84 5.48
C PHE A 109 1.21 -12.67 4.93
N TYR A 110 0.69 -11.84 5.83
CA TYR A 110 -0.21 -10.75 5.47
C TYR A 110 0.37 -9.40 5.90
N ILE A 111 0.20 -8.38 5.06
CA ILE A 111 0.30 -6.98 5.47
C ILE A 111 -1.11 -6.53 5.84
N SER A 112 -1.30 -6.07 7.08
CA SER A 112 -2.60 -5.64 7.59
C SER A 112 -2.48 -4.41 8.47
N GLY A 113 -3.62 -3.80 8.83
CA GLY A 113 -3.63 -2.60 9.67
C GLY A 113 -2.84 -1.45 9.06
N VAL A 114 -2.78 -1.37 7.72
CA VAL A 114 -2.05 -0.33 7.02
C VAL A 114 -2.84 0.96 7.17
N ARG A 115 -2.26 1.93 7.88
CA ARG A 115 -2.84 3.26 8.01
C ARG A 115 -2.14 4.23 7.07
N ALA A 116 -2.91 4.92 6.24
CA ALA A 116 -2.37 5.82 5.23
C ALA A 116 -3.15 7.14 5.20
N ALA A 117 -2.43 8.26 5.06
CA ALA A 117 -3.01 9.60 4.97
C ALA A 117 -3.05 10.08 3.52
N GLY A 118 -4.23 10.56 3.08
CA GLY A 118 -4.42 11.13 1.75
C GLY A 118 -3.92 12.58 1.65
N PRO A 119 -3.93 13.17 0.43
CA PRO A 119 -3.61 14.59 0.24
C PRO A 119 -4.64 15.53 0.90
N ASP A 120 -5.81 15.02 1.26
CA ASP A 120 -6.84 15.67 2.08
C ASP A 120 -6.49 15.69 3.58
N GLY A 121 -5.37 15.07 3.98
CA GLY A 121 -4.92 14.96 5.37
C GLY A 121 -5.65 13.91 6.20
N THR A 122 -6.63 13.20 5.62
CA THR A 122 -7.43 12.21 6.35
C THR A 122 -6.71 10.86 6.37
N GLU A 123 -6.59 10.25 7.55
CA GLU A 123 -6.01 8.92 7.73
C GLU A 123 -7.08 7.83 7.56
N ARG A 124 -6.75 6.78 6.83
CA ARG A 124 -7.63 5.64 6.55
C ARG A 124 -6.89 4.32 6.74
N GLU A 125 -7.61 3.31 7.20
CA GLU A 125 -7.13 1.93 7.15
C GLU A 125 -7.44 1.33 5.78
N VAL A 126 -6.46 0.70 5.15
CA VAL A 126 -6.56 0.21 3.78
C VAL A 126 -6.60 -1.32 3.73
N ALA A 127 -6.87 -1.88 2.55
CA ALA A 127 -7.06 -3.31 2.35
C ALA A 127 -5.85 -4.16 2.79
N VAL A 128 -6.11 -5.40 3.19
CA VAL A 128 -5.07 -6.39 3.54
C VAL A 128 -4.38 -6.90 2.26
N MET A 129 -3.07 -7.07 2.32
CA MET A 129 -2.27 -7.65 1.24
C MET A 129 -1.79 -9.05 1.64
N GLU A 130 -2.12 -10.07 0.85
CA GLU A 130 -1.60 -11.43 1.00
C GLU A 130 -0.31 -11.60 0.19
N ILE A 131 0.70 -12.21 0.81
CA ILE A 131 1.99 -12.48 0.18
C ILE A 131 2.38 -13.94 0.38
N ARG A 132 2.65 -14.63 -0.72
CA ARG A 132 3.27 -15.97 -0.74
C ARG A 132 4.75 -15.85 -1.11
N VAL A 133 5.61 -16.40 -0.27
CA VAL A 133 7.06 -16.41 -0.53
C VAL A 133 7.38 -17.39 -1.66
N GLN A 134 8.15 -16.93 -2.66
CA GLN A 134 8.63 -17.76 -3.77
C GLN A 134 10.14 -18.01 -3.73
#